data_AF-A0A0P7K772-F1
#
_entry.id   AF-A0A0P7K772-F1
#
_cell.length_a   1.000
_cell.length_b   1.000
_cell.length_c   1.000
_cell.angle_alpha   90.00
_cell.angle_beta   90.00
_cell.angle_gamma   90.00
#
_symmetry.space_group_name_H-M   'P 1'
#
loop_
_entity.id
_entity.type
_entity.pdbx_description
1 polymer ?
#
loop_
_entity_poly.entity_id
_entity_poly.type
_entity_poly.pdbx_seq_one_letter_code
_entity_poly.pdbx_strand_id
1 'polypeptide(L)'
;MEAQQKIKLSKISIDGGKTMIFKTWIQQFINEDNPIGDLARDNEQDPSFPDSNSYNELYDYLYSQNASELCLLSFDKAWQLYNARQRKCVGY
;
A
#
# COMPACT_ATOMS: atom_id res chain seq x y z
N MET A 1 -27.56 19.81 -5.19
CA MET A 1 -26.52 19.14 -6.01
C MET A 1 -25.29 19.01 -5.13
N GLU A 2 -24.99 17.76 -4.81
CA GLU A 2 -24.22 17.29 -3.65
C GLU A 2 -22.76 17.73 -3.71
N ALA A 3 -22.33 18.52 -2.73
CA ALA A 3 -20.92 18.73 -2.43
C ALA A 3 -20.52 17.81 -1.27
N GLN A 4 -20.58 16.49 -1.49
CA GLN A 4 -20.08 15.48 -0.54
C GLN A 4 -18.71 14.93 -0.96
N GLN A 5 -17.78 15.81 -1.32
CA GLN A 5 -16.41 15.39 -1.62
C GLN A 5 -15.40 16.27 -0.91
N LYS A 6 -15.38 16.24 0.43
CA LYS A 6 -14.37 16.96 1.23
C LYS A 6 -14.04 16.39 2.60
N ILE A 7 -14.34 15.12 2.88
CA ILE A 7 -14.02 14.51 4.19
C ILE A 7 -13.54 13.06 4.02
N LYS A 8 -12.28 12.85 3.61
CA LYS A 8 -11.58 11.60 3.93
C LYS A 8 -10.04 11.69 3.90
N LEU A 9 -9.45 12.80 4.33
CA LEU A 9 -7.98 12.91 4.46
C LEU A 9 -7.49 13.68 5.70
N SER A 10 -8.33 13.80 6.74
CA SER A 10 -8.00 14.57 7.96
C SER A 10 -7.91 13.76 9.25
N LYS A 11 -7.47 12.49 9.20
CA LYS A 11 -7.12 11.71 10.40
C LYS A 11 -6.05 10.62 10.15
N ILE A 12 -4.89 10.97 9.61
CA ILE A 12 -3.70 10.14 9.87
C ILE A 12 -2.89 10.88 10.91
N SER A 13 -3.31 10.66 12.16
CA SER A 13 -2.57 11.05 13.36
C SER A 13 -1.21 10.36 13.32
N ILE A 14 -0.15 11.15 13.19
CA ILE A 14 1.20 10.77 13.60
C ILE A 14 1.19 10.81 15.12
N ASP A 15 0.97 9.67 15.80
CA ASP A 15 1.42 9.47 17.19
C ASP A 15 1.28 7.99 17.61
N GLY A 16 2.36 7.39 18.11
CA GLY A 16 2.32 6.16 18.94
C GLY A 16 2.22 4.81 18.21
N GLY A 17 3.34 4.29 17.68
CA GLY A 17 3.60 2.84 17.60
C GLY A 17 2.64 1.96 16.78
N LYS A 18 1.81 2.53 15.89
CA LYS A 18 0.88 1.74 15.08
C LYS A 18 1.60 1.19 13.84
N THR A 19 1.73 -0.13 13.77
CA THR A 19 2.12 -0.87 12.55
C THR A 19 1.16 -0.48 11.43
N MET A 20 1.58 0.43 10.55
CA MET A 20 0.82 0.82 9.37
C MET A 20 0.76 -0.38 8.43
N ILE A 21 -0.41 -0.86 8.04
CA ILE A 21 -0.54 -1.98 7.09
C ILE A 21 -0.04 -1.57 5.69
N PHE A 22 0.44 -2.54 4.89
CA PHE A 22 1.01 -2.28 3.57
C PHE A 22 0.10 -1.45 2.66
N LYS A 23 -1.20 -1.77 2.63
CA LYS A 23 -2.21 -1.04 1.82
C LYS A 23 -2.25 0.46 2.14
N THR A 24 -2.15 0.82 3.41
CA THR A 24 -2.12 2.24 3.82
C THR A 24 -0.75 2.85 3.53
N TRP A 25 0.33 2.07 3.65
CA TRP A 25 1.66 2.56 3.34
C TRP A 25 1.83 2.89 1.85
N ILE A 26 1.39 2.00 0.96
CA ILE A 26 1.55 2.13 -0.51
C ILE A 26 0.75 3.32 -1.07
N GLN A 27 -0.38 3.68 -0.45
CA GLN A 27 -1.18 4.85 -0.83
C GLN A 27 -0.42 6.19 -0.76
N GLN A 28 0.68 6.28 0.00
CA GLN A 28 1.53 7.47 0.01
C GLN A 28 2.20 7.74 -1.36
N PHE A 29 2.30 6.72 -2.21
CA PHE A 29 2.97 6.81 -3.52
C PHE A 29 1.99 7.00 -4.68
N ILE A 30 0.70 7.25 -4.43
CA ILE A 30 -0.32 7.32 -5.48
C ILE A 30 -0.04 8.40 -6.55
N ASN A 31 0.66 9.47 -6.18
CA ASN A 31 1.03 10.57 -7.08
C ASN A 31 2.40 10.38 -7.75
N GLU A 32 3.09 9.27 -7.49
CA GLU A 32 4.38 8.99 -8.09
C GLU A 32 4.21 8.40 -9.49
N ASP A 33 5.03 8.87 -10.43
CA ASP A 33 5.07 8.36 -11.80
C ASP A 33 6.15 7.28 -11.93
N ASN A 34 5.97 6.20 -11.17
CA ASN A 34 6.86 5.05 -11.15
C ASN A 34 6.05 3.77 -10.91
N PRO A 35 6.64 2.56 -11.09
CA PRO A 35 5.90 1.30 -10.93
C PRO A 35 5.27 1.08 -9.54
N ILE A 36 5.82 1.72 -8.50
CA ILE A 36 5.26 1.67 -7.14
C ILE A 36 4.01 2.57 -7.05
N GLY A 37 4.02 3.71 -7.73
CA GLY A 37 2.88 4.61 -7.84
C GLY A 37 1.76 4.06 -8.73
N ASP A 38 2.10 3.35 -9.81
CA ASP A 38 1.12 2.58 -10.60
C ASP A 38 0.44 1.52 -9.73
N LEU A 39 1.23 0.71 -9.01
CA LEU A 39 0.71 -0.28 -8.06
C LEU A 39 -0.17 0.37 -6.97
N ALA A 40 0.18 1.57 -6.51
CA ALA A 40 -0.62 2.30 -5.52
C ALA A 40 -1.98 2.72 -6.07
N ARG A 41 -2.04 3.19 -7.33
CA ARG A 41 -3.28 3.55 -8.02
C ARG A 41 -4.15 2.32 -8.27
N ASP A 42 -3.56 1.23 -8.75
CA ASP A 42 -4.27 -0.03 -9.00
C ASP A 42 -4.92 -0.55 -7.71
N ASN A 43 -4.18 -0.55 -6.60
CA ASN A 43 -4.70 -0.96 -5.29
C ASN A 43 -5.74 -0.01 -4.69
N GLU A 44 -5.72 1.28 -5.04
CA GLU A 44 -6.77 2.23 -4.62
C GLU A 44 -8.08 1.96 -5.38
N GLN A 45 -7.96 1.67 -6.68
CA GLN A 45 -9.10 1.38 -7.55
C GLN A 45 -9.68 -0.01 -7.33
N ASP A 46 -8.94 -0.93 -6.72
CA ASP A 46 -9.41 -2.27 -6.36
C ASP A 46 -9.99 -2.30 -4.92
N PRO A 47 -11.32 -2.20 -4.75
CA PRO A 47 -11.95 -2.33 -3.44
C PRO A 47 -11.84 -3.74 -2.84
N SER A 48 -11.54 -4.75 -3.67
CA SER A 48 -11.37 -6.15 -3.23
C SER A 48 -9.96 -6.43 -2.72
N PHE A 49 -9.03 -5.47 -2.88
CA PHE A 49 -7.66 -5.64 -2.41
C PHE A 49 -7.63 -5.88 -0.89
N PRO A 50 -7.06 -7.01 -0.44
CA PRO A 50 -7.13 -7.42 0.95
C PRO A 50 -6.40 -6.44 1.88
N ASP A 51 -7.02 -6.15 3.03
CA ASP A 51 -6.40 -5.38 4.12
C ASP A 51 -5.44 -6.26 4.95
N SER A 52 -4.61 -7.07 4.29
CA SER A 52 -3.62 -7.93 4.94
C SER A 52 -2.26 -7.24 5.06
N ASN A 53 -1.48 -7.69 6.05
CA ASN A 53 -0.09 -7.34 6.24
C ASN A 53 0.85 -8.54 6.08
N SER A 54 0.39 -9.59 5.39
CA SER A 54 1.17 -10.77 5.05
C SER A 54 1.64 -10.70 3.61
N TYR A 55 2.95 -10.85 3.38
CA TYR A 55 3.51 -10.88 2.03
C TYR A 55 2.82 -11.93 1.16
N ASN A 56 2.69 -13.15 1.70
CA ASN A 56 2.14 -14.28 0.96
C ASN A 56 0.69 -14.03 0.58
N GLU A 57 -0.15 -13.53 1.49
CA GLU A 57 -1.56 -13.27 1.17
C GLU A 57 -1.73 -12.20 0.08
N LEU A 58 -0.93 -11.14 0.13
CA LEU A 58 -0.97 -10.10 -0.90
C LEU A 58 -0.39 -10.58 -2.23
N TYR A 59 0.70 -11.35 -2.18
CA TYR A 59 1.32 -11.94 -3.37
C TYR A 59 0.39 -12.94 -4.05
N ASP A 60 -0.20 -13.85 -3.28
CA ASP A 60 -1.17 -14.84 -3.77
C ASP A 60 -2.41 -14.15 -4.34
N TYR A 61 -2.87 -13.05 -3.73
CA TYR A 61 -3.96 -12.23 -4.27
C TYR A 61 -3.59 -11.65 -5.65
N LEU A 62 -2.45 -10.96 -5.75
CA LEU A 62 -1.99 -10.39 -7.02
C LEU A 62 -1.81 -11.47 -8.09
N TYR A 63 -1.22 -12.60 -7.71
CA TYR A 63 -1.05 -13.76 -8.59
C TYR A 63 -2.39 -14.33 -9.05
N SER A 64 -3.39 -14.45 -8.16
CA SER A 64 -4.73 -14.94 -8.49
C SER A 64 -5.51 -14.02 -9.43
N GLN A 65 -5.23 -12.71 -9.40
CA GLN A 65 -5.77 -11.71 -10.32
C GLN A 65 -5.03 -11.68 -11.67
N ASN A 66 -4.12 -12.64 -11.91
CA ASN A 66 -3.31 -12.71 -13.11
C ASN A 66 -2.45 -11.45 -13.33
N ALA A 67 -1.94 -10.87 -12.23
CA ALA A 67 -1.04 -9.73 -12.28
C ALA A 67 0.19 -10.04 -13.14
N SER A 68 0.66 -9.05 -13.89
CA SER A 68 1.85 -9.19 -14.71
C SER A 68 3.09 -9.44 -13.85
N GLU A 69 4.10 -10.12 -14.41
CA GLU A 69 5.38 -10.33 -13.72
C GLU A 69 6.01 -9.01 -13.26
N LEU A 70 5.88 -7.95 -14.07
CA LEU A 70 6.34 -6.60 -13.71
C LEU A 70 5.62 -6.03 -12.48
N CYS A 71 4.32 -6.28 -12.35
CA CYS A 71 3.54 -5.90 -11.18
C CYS A 71 4.02 -6.66 -9.93
N LEU A 72 4.23 -7.97 -10.03
CA LEU A 72 4.76 -8.80 -8.93
C LEU A 72 6.17 -8.36 -8.50
N LEU A 73 7.06 -8.02 -9.45
CA LEU A 73 8.38 -7.48 -9.16
C LEU A 73 8.33 -6.10 -8.49
N SER A 74 7.38 -5.26 -8.90
CA SER A 74 7.16 -3.94 -8.30
C SER A 74 6.62 -4.07 -6.88
N PHE A 75 5.71 -5.03 -6.65
CA PHE A 75 5.20 -5.39 -5.34
C PHE A 75 6.31 -5.88 -4.41
N ASP A 76 7.19 -6.78 -4.86
CA ASP A 76 8.32 -7.26 -4.06
C ASP A 76 9.24 -6.10 -3.61
N LYS A 77 9.63 -5.22 -4.55
CA LYS A 77 10.42 -4.03 -4.23
C LYS A 77 9.72 -3.10 -3.23
N ALA A 78 8.42 -2.86 -3.43
CA ALA A 78 7.61 -2.05 -2.52
C ALA A 78 7.54 -2.69 -1.12
N TRP A 79 7.41 -4.01 -1.03
CA TRP A 79 7.39 -4.76 0.21
C TRP A 79 8.71 -4.69 0.98
N GLN A 80 9.84 -4.75 0.28
CA GLN A 80 11.15 -4.57 0.88
C GLN A 80 11.31 -3.18 1.51
N LEU A 81 10.87 -2.13 0.81
CA LEU A 81 10.89 -0.75 1.33
C LEU A 81 9.97 -0.58 2.55
N TYR A 82 8.79 -1.19 2.50
CA TYR A 82 7.85 -1.22 3.60
C TYR A 82 8.46 -1.88 4.85
N ASN A 83 9.05 -3.06 4.71
CA ASN A 83 9.73 -3.76 5.81
C ASN A 83 10.93 -2.97 6.35
N ALA A 84 11.72 -2.36 5.47
CA ALA A 84 12.83 -1.51 5.89
C ALA A 84 12.36 -0.31 6.73
N ARG A 85 11.22 0.30 6.37
CA ARG A 85 10.59 1.37 7.15
C ARG A 85 10.12 0.87 8.51
N GLN A 86 9.52 -0.33 8.57
CA GLN A 86 9.04 -0.95 9.81
C GLN A 86 10.21 -1.25 10.78
N ARG A 87 11.34 -1.73 10.26
CA ARG A 87 12.54 -2.06 11.06
C ARG A 87 13.25 -0.82 11.63
N LYS A 88 13.20 0.32 10.94
CA LYS A 88 13.81 1.57 11.42
C LYS A 88 13.16 2.14 12.69
N CYS A 89 11.96 1.72 13.04
CA CYS A 89 11.29 2.10 14.30
C CYS A 89 11.69 1.21 15.50
N VAL A 90 12.58 0.23 15.32
CA VAL A 90 13.18 -0.59 16.40
C VAL A 90 14.69 -0.33 16.42
N GLY A 91 15.06 0.87 16.87
CA GLY A 91 16.45 1.22 17.19
C GLY A 91 16.52 1.62 18.66
N TYR A 92 17.26 0.82 19.44
CA TYR A 92 17.60 1.04 20.85
C TYR A 92 18.48 2.28 21.06
#